data_AF-A0A7S0GFI0-F1
#
_entry.id   AF-A0A7S0GFI0-F1
#
_cell.length_a   1.000
_cell.length_b   1.000
_cell.length_c   1.000
_cell.angle_alpha   90.00
_cell.angle_beta   90.00
_cell.angle_gamma   90.00
#
_symmetry.space_group_name_H-M   'P 1'
#
loop_
_entity.id
_entity.type
_entity.pdbx_description
1 polymer ?
#
loop_
_entity_poly.entity_id
_entity_poly.type
_entity_poly.pdbx_seq_one_letter_code
_entity_poly.pdbx_strand_id
1 'polypeptide(L)'
;STSNVGNAITIDGEQEHNQKSDDEEWELTTKSTLRELASHAARPLHIGTAIKTALLFNPHDDRYRRTVLDHFNAVVIEHHLKWSPLCKAFPGPHADGTRSTRSGRYDFYEVDRMVDWAVAHDFTLKGHVLMTLSHCDSCESSCDAIIRISCFEHRCYIFFDFYSI
;
A
#
# COMPACT_ATOMS: atom_id res chain seq x y z
N SER A 1 -51.13 -56.86 -45.47
CA SER A 1 -49.76 -56.72 -44.94
C SER A 1 -49.19 -55.37 -45.32
N THR A 2 -49.07 -54.48 -44.34
CA THR A 2 -47.96 -53.53 -44.17
C THR A 2 -48.22 -52.79 -42.86
N SER A 3 -47.37 -53.11 -41.89
CA SER A 3 -47.18 -52.43 -40.62
C SER A 3 -46.72 -50.99 -40.83
N ASN A 4 -47.16 -50.07 -39.98
CA ASN A 4 -46.32 -48.93 -39.64
C ASN A 4 -46.28 -48.75 -38.13
N VAL A 5 -45.04 -48.83 -37.65
CA VAL A 5 -44.57 -48.82 -36.28
C VAL A 5 -44.29 -47.36 -35.89
N GLY A 6 -44.35 -47.08 -34.59
CA GLY A 6 -44.46 -45.74 -34.03
C GLY A 6 -43.23 -44.83 -34.19
N ASN A 7 -43.40 -43.60 -33.72
CA ASN A 7 -42.51 -43.02 -32.71
C ASN A 7 -43.20 -41.81 -32.08
N ALA A 8 -43.55 -41.95 -30.79
CA ALA A 8 -43.84 -40.83 -29.92
C ALA A 8 -42.50 -40.36 -29.35
N ILE A 9 -42.13 -39.11 -29.65
CA ILE A 9 -40.97 -38.45 -29.07
C ILE A 9 -41.48 -37.76 -27.80
N THR A 10 -41.22 -38.36 -26.65
CA THR A 10 -41.35 -37.69 -25.35
C THR A 10 -40.11 -36.81 -25.15
N ILE A 11 -40.31 -35.50 -25.08
CA ILE A 11 -39.29 -34.55 -24.63
C ILE A 11 -39.63 -34.22 -23.18
N ASP A 12 -39.18 -35.08 -22.26
CA ASP A 12 -39.16 -34.76 -20.83
C ASP A 12 -37.71 -34.53 -20.43
N GLY A 13 -37.40 -33.27 -20.16
CA GLY A 13 -36.07 -32.81 -19.80
C GLY A 13 -36.13 -31.35 -19.41
N GLU A 14 -36.97 -31.04 -18.42
CA GLU A 14 -36.86 -29.77 -17.69
C GLU A 14 -35.48 -29.74 -17.05
N GLN A 15 -34.58 -28.95 -17.64
CA GLN A 15 -33.39 -28.49 -16.94
C GLN A 15 -33.87 -27.54 -15.83
N GLU A 16 -33.95 -28.04 -14.61
CA GLU A 16 -33.86 -27.20 -13.41
C GLU A 16 -32.50 -26.51 -13.45
N HIS A 17 -32.47 -25.35 -14.08
CA HIS A 17 -31.34 -24.46 -14.10
C HIS A 17 -31.07 -24.05 -12.64
N ASN A 18 -29.85 -24.32 -12.21
CA ASN A 18 -29.31 -24.17 -10.87
C ASN A 18 -29.34 -22.69 -10.42
N GLN A 19 -30.51 -22.13 -10.12
CA GLN A 19 -30.69 -20.74 -9.70
C GLN A 19 -30.15 -20.48 -8.28
N LYS A 20 -29.77 -21.54 -7.55
CA LYS A 20 -29.35 -21.47 -6.14
C LYS A 20 -27.89 -21.03 -5.95
N SER A 21 -27.06 -21.07 -7.00
CA SER A 21 -25.65 -20.69 -6.91
C SER A 21 -25.45 -19.19 -6.87
N ASP A 22 -26.24 -18.44 -7.62
CA ASP A 22 -25.93 -17.04 -7.91
C ASP A 22 -26.27 -16.16 -6.71
N ASP A 23 -27.40 -16.40 -6.04
CA ASP A 23 -27.82 -15.62 -4.87
C ASP A 23 -26.89 -15.82 -3.66
N GLU A 24 -26.33 -17.02 -3.46
CA GLU A 24 -25.36 -17.29 -2.40
C GLU A 24 -23.99 -16.63 -2.69
N GLU A 25 -23.57 -16.57 -3.96
CA GLU A 25 -22.33 -15.91 -4.38
C GLU A 25 -22.40 -14.38 -4.20
N TRP A 26 -23.56 -13.77 -4.46
CA TRP A 26 -23.80 -12.34 -4.23
C TRP A 26 -23.90 -11.98 -2.74
N GLU A 27 -24.43 -12.86 -1.88
CA GLU A 27 -24.44 -12.63 -0.43
C GLU A 27 -23.06 -12.78 0.22
N LEU A 28 -22.21 -13.68 -0.28
CA LEU A 28 -20.83 -13.82 0.16
C LEU A 28 -20.01 -12.56 -0.17
N THR A 29 -20.15 -12.03 -1.37
CA THR A 29 -19.41 -10.84 -1.82
C THR A 29 -19.78 -9.54 -1.08
N THR A 30 -20.99 -9.44 -0.51
CA THR A 30 -21.42 -8.23 0.24
C THR A 30 -20.94 -8.18 1.69
N LYS A 31 -20.49 -9.31 2.26
CA LYS A 31 -19.97 -9.40 3.63
C LYS A 31 -18.45 -9.51 3.71
N SER A 32 -17.79 -9.83 2.60
CA SER A 32 -16.34 -9.97 2.56
C SER A 32 -15.59 -8.63 2.62
N THR A 33 -14.44 -8.64 3.28
CA THR A 33 -13.52 -7.50 3.26
C THR A 33 -12.74 -7.42 1.95
N LEU A 34 -12.12 -6.28 1.63
CA LEU A 34 -11.36 -6.14 0.37
C LEU A 34 -10.15 -7.08 0.32
N ARG A 35 -9.48 -7.29 1.46
CA ARG A 35 -8.38 -8.25 1.59
C ARG A 35 -8.83 -9.70 1.41
N GLU A 36 -10.03 -10.06 1.87
CA GLU A 36 -10.61 -11.40 1.66
C GLU A 36 -10.91 -11.63 0.18
N LEU A 37 -11.59 -10.66 -0.47
CA LEU A 37 -11.85 -10.73 -1.91
C LEU A 37 -10.55 -10.89 -2.72
N ALA A 38 -9.50 -10.16 -2.34
CA ALA A 38 -8.19 -10.26 -2.99
C ALA A 38 -7.50 -11.63 -2.77
N SER A 39 -7.78 -12.32 -1.68
CA SER A 39 -7.21 -13.65 -1.40
C SER A 39 -7.74 -14.74 -2.34
N HIS A 40 -8.91 -14.52 -2.94
CA HIS A 40 -9.50 -15.43 -3.93
C HIS A 40 -8.96 -15.22 -5.36
N ALA A 41 -8.14 -14.20 -5.58
CA ALA A 41 -7.54 -13.98 -6.89
C ALA A 41 -6.56 -15.09 -7.25
N ALA A 42 -6.46 -15.41 -8.55
CA ALA A 42 -5.53 -16.42 -9.07
C ALA A 42 -4.05 -16.11 -8.80
N ARG A 43 -3.72 -14.90 -8.33
CA ARG A 43 -2.40 -14.46 -7.89
C ARG A 43 -2.52 -13.66 -6.60
N PRO A 44 -1.51 -13.71 -5.71
CA PRO A 44 -1.50 -12.86 -4.51
C PRO A 44 -1.62 -11.39 -4.89
N LEU A 45 -2.69 -10.74 -4.43
CA LEU A 45 -2.93 -9.31 -4.62
C LEU A 45 -2.79 -8.58 -3.28
N HIS A 46 -1.93 -7.56 -3.28
CA HIS A 46 -1.84 -6.62 -2.17
C HIS A 46 -2.87 -5.49 -2.35
N ILE A 47 -3.84 -5.43 -1.45
CA ILE A 47 -4.78 -4.31 -1.35
C ILE A 47 -4.19 -3.31 -0.37
N GLY A 48 -3.64 -2.24 -0.94
CA GLY A 48 -2.89 -1.24 -0.22
C GLY A 48 -3.66 0.05 0.04
N THR A 49 -3.34 0.74 1.13
CA THR A 49 -3.80 2.11 1.40
C THR A 49 -2.68 3.01 1.87
N ALA A 50 -2.82 4.31 1.64
CA ALA A 50 -1.92 5.32 2.22
C ALA A 50 -2.38 5.65 3.65
N ILE A 51 -1.44 5.65 4.60
CA ILE A 51 -1.71 5.89 6.02
C ILE A 51 -1.13 7.21 6.52
N LYS A 52 -1.90 7.87 7.39
CA LYS A 52 -1.48 9.03 8.18
C LYS A 52 -1.34 8.64 9.64
N THR A 53 -0.16 8.85 10.20
CA THR A 53 0.15 8.64 11.62
C THR A 53 -0.89 9.22 12.56
N ALA A 54 -1.28 10.48 12.35
CA ALA A 54 -2.21 11.20 13.23
C ALA A 54 -3.60 10.55 13.28
N LEU A 55 -4.03 9.90 12.19
CA LEU A 55 -5.31 9.19 12.13
C LEU A 55 -5.19 7.75 12.65
N LEU A 56 -4.08 7.08 12.32
CA LEU A 56 -3.83 5.70 12.71
C LEU A 56 -3.71 5.52 14.22
N PHE A 57 -3.10 6.50 14.90
CA PHE A 57 -2.83 6.46 16.33
C PHE A 57 -3.70 7.43 17.13
N ASN A 58 -4.83 7.88 16.58
CA ASN A 58 -5.75 8.74 17.30
C ASN A 58 -6.40 7.97 18.47
N PRO A 59 -6.17 8.38 19.74
CA PRO A 59 -6.75 7.68 20.89
C PRO A 59 -8.26 7.91 21.03
N HIS A 60 -8.83 8.88 20.32
CA HIS A 60 -10.24 9.25 20.42
C HIS A 60 -11.11 8.72 19.28
N ASP A 61 -10.52 8.25 18.18
CA ASP A 61 -11.22 7.69 17.04
C ASP A 61 -10.41 6.57 16.40
N ASP A 62 -10.81 5.33 16.66
CA ASP A 62 -10.16 4.14 16.14
C ASP A 62 -10.81 3.62 14.84
N ARG A 63 -11.84 4.29 14.31
CA ARG A 63 -12.53 3.85 13.08
C ARG A 63 -11.58 3.77 11.91
N TYR A 64 -10.70 4.76 11.76
CA TYR A 64 -9.68 4.75 10.71
C TYR A 64 -8.78 3.52 10.81
N ARG A 65 -8.25 3.25 12.00
CA ARG A 65 -7.40 2.07 12.25
C ARG A 65 -8.15 0.77 11.99
N ARG A 66 -9.39 0.64 12.46
CA ARG A 66 -10.24 -0.53 12.21
C ARG A 66 -10.47 -0.74 10.71
N THR A 67 -10.86 0.29 9.98
CA THR A 67 -11.02 0.21 8.51
C THR A 67 -9.75 -0.23 7.80
N VAL A 68 -8.57 0.25 8.25
CA VAL A 68 -7.30 -0.21 7.67
C VAL A 68 -7.08 -1.70 7.94
N LEU A 69 -7.25 -2.16 9.19
CA LEU A 69 -7.07 -3.56 9.59
C LEU A 69 -8.05 -4.52 8.90
N ASP A 70 -9.29 -4.09 8.75
CA ASP A 70 -10.37 -4.93 8.23
C ASP A 70 -10.20 -5.12 6.72
N HIS A 71 -9.82 -4.08 5.97
CA HIS A 71 -9.90 -4.11 4.51
C HIS A 71 -8.56 -4.25 3.78
N PHE A 72 -7.43 -3.95 4.41
CA PHE A 72 -6.15 -3.85 3.69
C PHE A 72 -5.13 -4.87 4.21
N ASN A 73 -4.14 -5.19 3.38
CA ASN A 73 -2.99 -6.05 3.73
C ASN A 73 -1.64 -5.42 3.33
N ALA A 74 -1.68 -4.18 2.83
CA ALA A 74 -0.50 -3.39 2.53
C ALA A 74 -0.73 -1.93 2.90
N VAL A 75 0.33 -1.23 3.28
CA VAL A 75 0.28 0.19 3.62
C VAL A 75 1.43 0.97 3.00
N VAL A 76 1.17 2.24 2.71
CA VAL A 76 2.14 3.24 2.28
C VAL A 76 2.14 4.37 3.29
N ILE A 77 3.30 4.79 3.78
CA ILE A 77 3.39 5.98 4.64
C ILE A 77 3.24 7.23 3.77
N GLU A 78 2.16 8.00 3.96
CA GLU A 78 1.78 9.06 3.01
C GLU A 78 2.72 10.28 3.01
N HIS A 79 3.20 10.68 4.19
CA HIS A 79 3.96 11.92 4.35
C HIS A 79 5.31 11.75 5.04
N HIS A 80 5.42 10.93 6.09
CA HIS A 80 6.59 10.95 6.98
C HIS A 80 7.89 10.42 6.35
N LEU A 81 7.78 9.65 5.25
CA LEU A 81 8.93 9.22 4.46
C LEU A 81 9.39 10.27 3.42
N LYS A 82 8.66 11.37 3.26
CA LYS A 82 9.08 12.46 2.38
C LYS A 82 10.24 13.23 3.00
N TRP A 83 11.00 13.91 2.15
CA TRP A 83 12.21 14.61 2.54
C TRP A 83 12.00 15.66 3.66
N SER A 84 11.03 16.55 3.49
CA SER A 84 10.75 17.65 4.44
C SER A 84 10.45 17.16 5.87
N PRO A 85 9.54 16.19 6.09
CA PRO A 85 9.28 15.69 7.44
C PRO A 85 10.44 14.89 8.03
N LEU A 86 11.20 14.17 7.19
CA LEU A 86 12.29 13.31 7.63
C LEU A 86 13.57 14.08 7.97
N CYS A 87 13.95 15.08 7.17
CA CYS A 87 15.19 15.83 7.31
C CYS A 87 14.96 17.11 8.13
N LYS A 88 15.35 17.11 9.41
CA LYS A 88 15.24 18.28 10.31
C LYS A 88 16.36 19.28 10.14
N ALA A 89 17.52 18.84 9.66
CA ALA A 89 18.62 19.72 9.31
C ALA A 89 19.43 19.13 8.17
N PHE A 90 19.53 19.89 7.09
CA PHE A 90 20.33 19.52 5.94
C PHE A 90 21.81 19.43 6.32
N PRO A 91 22.55 18.46 5.76
CA PRO A 91 24.00 18.46 5.76
C PRO A 91 24.55 19.52 4.78
N GLY A 92 23.86 20.65 4.58
CA GLY A 92 24.08 21.58 3.47
C GLY A 92 25.55 21.99 3.30
N PRO A 93 25.97 22.39 2.08
CA PRO A 93 27.35 22.81 1.85
C PRO A 93 27.70 23.96 2.80
N HIS A 94 28.97 24.02 3.19
CA HIS A 94 29.47 25.17 3.92
C HIS A 94 29.32 26.43 3.06
N ALA A 95 29.32 27.60 3.70
CA ALA A 95 29.17 28.89 3.00
C ALA A 95 30.26 29.15 1.95
N ASP A 96 31.38 28.42 2.03
CA ASP A 96 32.50 28.44 1.08
C ASP A 96 32.35 27.43 -0.09
N GLY A 97 31.22 26.73 -0.17
CA GLY A 97 30.95 25.72 -1.19
C GLY A 97 31.64 24.37 -0.96
N THR A 98 32.35 24.18 0.16
CA THR A 98 32.97 22.89 0.48
C THR A 98 31.89 21.88 0.91
N ARG A 99 32.18 20.60 0.62
CA ARG A 99 31.30 19.50 1.06
C ARG A 99 31.27 19.46 2.57
N SER A 100 30.06 19.44 3.13
CA SER A 100 29.87 19.19 4.55
C SER A 100 30.29 17.76 4.88
N THR A 101 31.02 17.62 5.98
CA THR A 101 31.29 16.32 6.63
C THR A 101 30.21 15.98 7.67
N ARG A 102 29.24 16.87 7.90
CA ARG A 102 28.15 16.66 8.84
C ARG A 102 27.11 15.75 8.20
N SER A 103 26.75 14.67 8.87
CA SER A 103 25.52 13.93 8.55
C SER A 103 24.29 14.82 8.81
N GLY A 104 23.27 14.70 7.95
CA GLY A 104 21.98 15.35 8.17
C GLY A 104 21.36 14.90 9.50
N ARG A 105 20.46 15.72 10.06
CA ARG A 105 19.64 15.30 11.21
C ARG A 105 18.31 14.75 10.70
N TYR A 106 18.04 13.48 10.98
CA TYR A 106 16.80 12.81 10.60
C TYR A 106 15.95 12.49 11.82
N ASP A 107 14.64 12.49 11.60
CA ASP A 107 13.64 12.10 12.58
C ASP A 107 12.81 10.95 12.01
N PHE A 108 13.13 9.73 12.44
CA PHE A 108 12.42 8.52 12.05
C PHE A 108 11.28 8.15 13.00
N TYR A 109 11.05 8.91 14.07
CA TYR A 109 10.13 8.51 15.16
C TYR A 109 8.75 8.08 14.66
N GLU A 110 8.11 8.90 13.82
CA GLU A 110 6.78 8.56 13.31
C GLU A 110 6.81 7.45 12.26
N VAL A 111 7.89 7.33 11.50
CA VAL A 111 8.09 6.27 10.50
C VAL A 111 8.25 4.93 11.21
N ASP A 112 9.14 4.85 12.20
CA ASP A 112 9.40 3.65 12.99
C ASP A 112 8.12 3.17 13.67
N ARG A 113 7.33 4.09 14.25
CA ARG A 113 6.05 3.73 14.86
C ARG A 113 5.06 3.11 13.86
N MET A 114 5.05 3.58 12.61
CA MET A 114 4.21 3.00 11.55
C MET A 114 4.77 1.67 11.04
N VAL A 115 6.10 1.53 10.97
CA VAL A 115 6.77 0.26 10.62
C VAL A 115 6.44 -0.80 11.65
N ASP A 116 6.65 -0.50 12.93
CA ASP A 116 6.35 -1.40 14.05
C ASP A 116 4.88 -1.82 14.04
N TRP A 117 3.97 -0.87 13.81
CA TRP A 117 2.55 -1.16 13.69
C TRP A 117 2.24 -2.07 12.49
N ALA A 118 2.84 -1.82 11.33
CA ALA A 118 2.62 -2.65 10.14
C ALA A 118 3.13 -4.08 10.33
N VAL A 119 4.34 -4.22 10.91
CA VAL A 119 4.93 -5.53 11.23
C VAL A 119 4.06 -6.29 12.24
N ALA A 120 3.56 -5.61 13.28
CA ALA A 120 2.72 -6.25 14.29
C ALA A 120 1.36 -6.77 13.79
N HIS A 121 0.94 -6.37 12.58
CA HIS A 121 -0.33 -6.77 11.97
C HIS A 121 -0.16 -7.49 10.62
N ASP A 122 1.05 -7.95 10.30
CA ASP A 122 1.39 -8.66 9.05
C ASP A 122 1.07 -7.86 7.78
N PHE A 123 1.26 -6.54 7.82
CA PHE A 123 1.10 -5.68 6.66
C PHE A 123 2.37 -5.61 5.81
N THR A 124 2.20 -5.66 4.49
CA THR A 124 3.27 -5.30 3.56
C THR A 124 3.47 -3.78 3.55
N LEU A 125 4.65 -3.30 3.94
CA LEU A 125 4.99 -1.88 3.92
C LEU A 125 5.62 -1.47 2.59
N LYS A 126 5.13 -0.37 2.00
CA LYS A 126 5.68 0.21 0.77
C LYS A 126 6.23 1.61 1.05
N GLY A 127 7.51 1.81 0.72
CA GLY A 127 8.16 3.12 0.83
C GLY A 127 7.63 4.13 -0.20
N HIS A 128 7.30 5.35 0.25
CA HIS A 128 6.86 6.46 -0.62
C HIS A 128 7.22 7.82 -0.01
N VAL A 129 8.19 8.58 -0.50
CA VAL A 129 9.14 8.31 -1.60
C VAL A 129 10.49 8.88 -1.19
N LEU A 130 11.58 8.17 -1.49
CA LEU A 130 12.94 8.59 -1.10
C LEU A 130 13.39 9.88 -1.81
N MET A 131 12.87 10.13 -3.02
CA MET A 131 13.11 11.36 -3.77
C MET A 131 11.84 11.77 -4.50
N THR A 132 11.35 12.98 -4.24
CA THR A 132 10.37 13.65 -5.09
C THR A 132 10.86 15.06 -5.39
N LEU A 133 10.75 15.47 -6.65
CA LEU A 133 11.10 16.84 -7.07
C LEU A 133 10.05 17.87 -6.66
N SER A 134 8.91 17.43 -6.11
CA SER A 134 7.70 18.26 -5.99
C SER A 134 7.55 19.07 -4.70
N HIS A 135 8.54 19.15 -3.80
CA HIS A 135 8.43 19.88 -2.52
C HIS A 135 9.74 20.61 -2.12
N CYS A 136 10.27 21.50 -2.96
CA CYS A 136 11.29 22.48 -2.56
C CYS A 136 10.67 23.88 -2.58
N ASP A 137 9.89 24.22 -1.55
CA ASP A 137 9.16 25.50 -1.49
C ASP A 137 10.06 26.72 -1.20
N SER A 138 11.40 26.57 -1.17
CA SER A 138 12.29 27.68 -0.77
C SER A 138 13.68 27.70 -1.41
N CYS A 139 13.88 27.02 -2.55
CA CYS A 139 15.23 26.74 -3.03
C CYS A 139 15.40 26.99 -4.54
N GLU A 140 15.19 28.23 -4.99
CA GLU A 140 15.55 28.61 -6.36
C GLU A 140 17.08 28.55 -6.54
N SER A 141 17.52 27.79 -7.55
CA SER A 141 18.87 27.76 -8.17
C SER A 141 20.02 26.93 -7.56
N SER A 142 20.08 26.63 -6.25
CA SER A 142 21.23 25.88 -5.67
C SER A 142 21.01 24.37 -5.44
N CYS A 143 19.81 23.87 -5.74
CA CYS A 143 19.42 22.50 -5.42
C CYS A 143 19.99 21.41 -6.35
N ASP A 144 20.33 21.71 -7.61
CA ASP A 144 20.72 20.67 -8.56
C ASP A 144 22.02 19.91 -8.19
N ALA A 145 23.00 20.60 -7.60
CA ALA A 145 24.25 19.99 -7.16
C ALA A 145 24.15 19.35 -5.77
N ILE A 146 23.39 19.96 -4.85
CA ILE A 146 23.17 19.48 -3.47
C ILE A 146 22.28 18.24 -3.47
N ILE A 147 21.26 18.19 -4.33
CA ILE A 147 20.43 17.01 -4.55
C ILE A 147 21.31 15.88 -5.06
N ARG A 148 22.17 16.06 -6.07
CA ARG A 148 23.00 14.94 -6.58
C ARG A 148 23.96 14.35 -5.55
N ILE A 149 24.60 15.17 -4.71
CA ILE A 149 25.55 14.71 -3.69
C ILE A 149 24.82 14.12 -2.48
N SER A 150 23.77 14.78 -1.98
CA SER A 150 22.96 14.26 -0.88
C SER A 150 22.21 12.98 -1.29
N CYS A 151 21.70 12.88 -2.52
CA CYS A 151 21.01 11.68 -2.99
C CYS A 151 21.93 10.45 -3.06
N PHE A 152 23.25 10.61 -3.21
CA PHE A 152 24.18 9.50 -3.19
C PHE A 152 24.47 9.02 -1.76
N GLU A 153 24.74 9.95 -0.83
CA GLU A 153 25.01 9.59 0.57
C GLU A 153 23.75 9.09 1.29
N HIS A 154 22.57 9.65 1.00
CA HIS A 154 21.30 9.24 1.62
C HIS A 154 20.78 7.88 1.16
N ARG A 155 21.09 7.45 -0.08
CA ARG A 155 20.73 6.11 -0.56
C ARG A 155 21.34 5.01 0.30
N CYS A 156 22.51 5.25 0.89
CA CYS A 156 23.16 4.27 1.78
C CYS A 156 22.53 4.21 3.17
N TYR A 157 21.87 5.29 3.65
CA TYR A 157 21.24 5.33 4.98
C TYR A 157 19.79 4.85 4.98
N ILE A 158 19.09 4.95 3.86
CA ILE A 158 17.69 4.53 3.72
C ILE A 158 17.61 3.36 2.74
N PHE A 159 18.25 2.24 3.10
CA PHE A 159 17.98 0.95 2.48
C PHE A 159 16.77 0.34 3.17
N PHE A 160 15.62 0.42 2.52
CA PHE A 160 14.54 -0.55 2.77
C PHE A 160 14.79 -1.70 1.82
N ASP A 161 15.43 -2.76 2.30
CA ASP A 161 15.39 -4.03 1.59
C ASP A 161 13.94 -4.50 1.59
N PHE A 162 13.35 -4.59 0.40
CA PHE A 162 12.06 -5.24 0.18
C PHE A 162 12.24 -6.75 0.30
N TYR A 163 12.53 -7.25 1.50
CA TYR A 163 12.34 -8.66 1.81
C TYR A 163 10.89 -8.85 2.27
N SER A 164 10.13 -9.65 1.52
CA SER A 164 9.02 -10.38 2.12
C SER A 164 9.60 -11.16 3.30
N ILE A 165 9.25 -10.75 4.52
CA ILE A 165 9.37 -11.59 5.71
C ILE A 165 8.22 -12.60 5.66
#